data_AF-A0A6A4H0X2-F1
#
_entry.id   AF-A0A6A4H0X2-F1
#
_cell.length_a   1.000
_cell.length_b   1.000
_cell.length_c   1.000
_cell.angle_alpha   90.00
_cell.angle_beta   90.00
_cell.angle_gamma   90.00
#
_symmetry.space_group_name_H-M   'P 1'
#
loop_
_entity.id
_entity.type
_entity.pdbx_description
1 polymer ?
#
loop_
_entity_poly.entity_id
_entity_poly.type
_entity_poly.pdbx_seq_one_letter_code
_entity_poly.pdbx_strand_id
1 'polypeptide(L)'
;MAHRRCFHARIKYNDDAEADITIECHNNMVTTTVVFRPPATPDSPSQPHRSTSVSYTTHHLPQNPIAGSPSLSARRTTRAPSCWSTASTTVPATPSASLSPPSTPLSLSTSSSRAGSTYPVGIPHPDDITQPMRSGRHFYVVFAGFHVGIFGDWWTQIKAYMEGVSGSHQKYFSRFDDALAAY
;
A
#
# COMPACT_ATOMS: atom_id res chain seq x y z
N MET A 1 -33.91 4.64 -12.09
CA MET A 1 -33.70 5.73 -11.10
C MET A 1 -32.41 5.45 -10.35
N ALA A 2 -31.55 6.44 -10.13
CA ALA A 2 -30.31 6.24 -9.39
C ALA A 2 -30.56 6.30 -7.87
N HIS A 3 -30.14 5.29 -7.11
CA HIS A 3 -30.21 5.33 -5.66
C HIS A 3 -29.06 6.18 -5.10
N ARG A 4 -29.41 7.33 -4.50
CA ARG A 4 -28.54 8.02 -3.55
C ARG A 4 -28.63 7.34 -2.19
N ARG A 5 -27.49 7.12 -1.54
CA ARG A 5 -27.42 6.75 -0.12
C ARG A 5 -26.58 7.81 0.59
N CYS A 6 -27.03 8.28 1.74
CA CYS A 6 -26.29 9.21 2.58
C CYS A 6 -26.24 8.63 3.98
N PHE A 7 -25.04 8.60 4.56
CA PHE A 7 -24.79 8.19 5.94
C PHE A 7 -24.22 9.38 6.70
N HIS A 8 -24.72 9.63 7.90
CA HIS A 8 -24.23 10.69 8.77
C HIS A 8 -23.83 10.08 10.12
N ALA A 9 -22.61 10.35 10.55
CA ALA A 9 -22.07 9.94 11.83
C ALA A 9 -21.39 11.12 12.51
N ARG A 10 -21.48 11.22 13.83
CA ARG A 10 -20.80 12.26 14.62
C ARG A 10 -19.90 11.57 15.64
N ILE A 11 -18.61 11.90 15.60
CA ILE A 11 -17.60 11.32 16.49
C ILE A 11 -17.14 12.39 17.46
N LYS A 12 -17.19 12.08 18.76
CA LYS A 12 -16.63 12.91 19.82
C LYS A 12 -15.28 12.31 20.23
N TYR A 13 -14.21 13.08 20.08
CA TYR A 13 -12.83 12.62 20.34
C TYR A 13 -12.33 12.99 21.73
N ASN A 14 -12.76 14.14 22.25
CA ASN A 14 -12.50 14.65 23.60
C ASN A 14 -13.75 15.43 24.07
N ASP A 15 -13.77 15.87 25.33
CA ASP A 15 -14.95 16.55 25.92
C ASP A 15 -15.46 17.76 25.13
N ASP A 16 -14.59 18.48 24.42
CA ASP A 16 -14.94 19.66 23.62
C ASP A 16 -14.68 19.51 22.11
N ALA A 17 -14.25 18.33 21.64
CA ALA A 17 -13.84 18.13 20.24
C ALA A 17 -14.73 17.11 19.52
N GLU A 18 -15.41 17.57 18.46
CA GLU A 18 -16.33 16.76 17.65
C GLU A 18 -16.00 16.87 16.15
N ALA A 19 -16.23 15.78 15.41
CA ALA A 19 -16.32 15.84 13.96
C ALA A 19 -17.64 15.23 13.48
N ASP A 20 -18.28 15.93 12.54
CA ASP A 20 -19.36 15.37 11.73
C ASP A 20 -18.77 14.71 10.48
N ILE A 21 -19.17 13.47 10.19
CA ILE A 21 -18.77 12.69 9.03
C ILE A 21 -20.02 12.43 8.20
N THR A 22 -20.00 12.87 6.94
CA THR A 22 -21.05 12.59 5.96
C THR A 22 -20.47 11.77 4.83
N ILE A 23 -21.06 10.60 4.56
CA ILE A 23 -20.68 9.72 3.45
C ILE A 23 -21.83 9.68 2.45
N GLU A 24 -21.65 10.28 1.29
CA GLU A 24 -22.61 10.25 0.18
C GLU A 24 -22.17 9.26 -0.90
N CYS A 25 -23.03 8.29 -1.21
CA CYS A 25 -22.84 7.34 -2.30
C CYS A 25 -23.77 7.69 -3.47
N HIS A 26 -23.19 8.01 -4.63
CA HIS A 26 -23.92 8.36 -5.85
C HIS A 26 -23.21 7.85 -7.10
N ASN A 27 -23.91 7.08 -7.94
CA ASN A 27 -23.39 6.58 -9.23
C ASN A 27 -22.00 5.93 -9.13
N ASN A 28 -21.80 5.07 -8.13
CA ASN A 28 -20.54 4.38 -7.82
C ASN A 28 -19.37 5.28 -7.36
N MET A 29 -19.61 6.58 -7.12
CA MET A 29 -18.71 7.48 -6.40
C MET A 29 -19.12 7.51 -4.92
N VAL A 30 -18.13 7.47 -4.02
CA VAL A 30 -18.30 7.70 -2.59
C VAL A 30 -17.59 8.99 -2.22
N THR A 31 -18.33 9.95 -1.69
CA THR A 31 -17.81 11.22 -1.18
C THR A 31 -17.85 11.17 0.34
N THR A 32 -16.70 11.22 1.00
CA THR A 32 -16.60 11.36 2.45
C THR A 32 -16.20 12.78 2.80
N THR A 33 -17.13 13.53 3.38
CA THR A 33 -16.91 14.86 3.94
C THR A 33 -16.76 14.74 5.45
N VAL A 34 -15.74 15.38 6.02
CA VAL A 34 -15.59 15.48 7.49
C VAL A 34 -15.46 16.94 7.87
N VAL A 35 -16.20 17.36 8.89
CA VAL A 35 -16.19 18.72 9.42
C VAL A 35 -15.77 18.66 10.88
N PHE A 36 -14.56 19.13 11.17
CA PHE A 36 -14.08 19.30 12.53
C PHE A 36 -14.66 20.57 13.14
N ARG A 37 -15.33 20.45 14.28
CA ARG A 37 -15.77 21.61 15.07
C ARG A 37 -14.72 21.87 16.16
N PRO A 38 -14.06 23.04 16.19
CA PRO A 38 -13.22 23.39 17.32
C PRO A 38 -14.08 23.51 18.59
N PRO A 39 -13.48 23.37 19.78
CA PRO A 39 -14.11 23.69 21.05
C PRO A 39 -14.81 25.06 20.98
N ALA A 40 -16.03 25.14 21.51
CA ALA A 40 -16.66 26.43 21.74
C ALA A 40 -15.86 27.15 22.82
N THR A 41 -14.91 28.00 22.42
CA THR A 41 -14.21 28.90 23.34
C THR A 41 -15.27 29.71 24.09
N PRO A 42 -15.27 29.71 25.44
CA PRO A 42 -16.28 30.42 26.22
C PRO A 42 -16.31 31.89 25.78
N ASP A 43 -17.52 32.40 25.52
CA ASP A 43 -17.75 33.64 24.79
C ASP A 43 -16.88 34.79 25.32
N SER A 44 -15.91 35.21 24.51
CA SER A 44 -15.19 36.46 24.70
C SER A 44 -15.92 37.53 23.89
N PRO A 45 -16.69 38.45 24.52
CA PRO A 45 -17.69 39.24 23.83
C PRO A 45 -17.06 40.42 23.08
N SER A 46 -16.43 40.19 21.91
CA SER A 46 -15.95 41.29 21.05
C SER A 46 -15.58 40.98 19.59
N GLN A 47 -15.59 39.74 19.07
CA GLN A 47 -15.21 39.48 17.67
C GLN A 47 -16.24 38.74 16.80
N PRO A 48 -16.46 39.17 15.55
CA PRO A 48 -17.22 38.40 14.57
C PRO A 48 -16.39 37.20 14.08
N HIS A 49 -16.68 36.01 14.61
CA HIS A 49 -15.95 34.79 14.28
C HIS A 49 -16.19 34.35 12.83
N ARG A 50 -15.13 34.38 12.02
CA ARG A 50 -15.13 33.85 10.65
C ARG A 50 -14.93 32.33 10.68
N SER A 51 -16.03 31.57 10.71
CA SER A 51 -15.99 30.10 10.63
C SER A 51 -15.23 29.64 9.38
N THR A 52 -14.07 29.04 9.58
CA THR A 52 -13.21 28.56 8.49
C THR A 52 -13.47 27.06 8.28
N SER A 53 -14.48 26.74 7.46
CA SER A 53 -14.78 25.36 7.06
C SER A 53 -13.71 24.87 6.08
N VAL A 54 -12.92 23.88 6.47
CA VAL A 54 -11.96 23.20 5.59
C VAL A 54 -12.61 21.92 5.07
N SER A 55 -13.31 22.04 3.94
CA SER A 55 -13.91 20.88 3.26
C SER A 55 -12.87 20.17 2.40
N TYR A 56 -12.58 18.91 2.71
CA TYR A 56 -11.81 18.03 1.83
C TYR A 56 -12.73 17.07 1.08
N THR A 57 -12.55 16.98 -0.24
CA THR A 57 -13.34 16.12 -1.11
C THR A 57 -12.42 15.13 -1.80
N THR A 58 -12.35 13.89 -1.29
CA THR A 58 -11.56 12.82 -1.92
C THR A 58 -12.41 12.13 -2.99
N HIS A 59 -12.23 12.49 -4.25
CA HIS A 59 -12.92 11.88 -5.38
C HIS A 59 -12.27 10.55 -5.78
N HIS A 60 -12.81 9.43 -5.30
CA HIS A 60 -12.45 8.12 -5.84
C HIS A 60 -13.29 7.82 -7.10
N LEU A 61 -12.65 7.92 -8.28
CA LEU A 61 -13.17 7.25 -9.49
C LEU A 61 -12.71 5.78 -9.50
N PRO A 62 -13.57 4.84 -9.93
CA PRO A 62 -13.13 3.48 -10.25
C PRO A 62 -12.29 3.50 -11.54
N GLN A 63 -10.97 3.64 -11.43
CA GLN A 63 -10.08 3.53 -12.58
C GLN A 63 -9.94 2.06 -13.03
N ASN A 64 -10.49 1.77 -14.19
CA ASN A 64 -10.30 0.51 -14.91
C ASN A 64 -8.95 0.54 -15.64
N PRO A 65 -7.96 -0.31 -15.30
CA PRO A 65 -6.62 -0.23 -15.89
C PRO A 65 -6.59 -0.90 -17.27
N ILE A 66 -6.57 -0.09 -18.33
CA ILE A 66 -6.27 -0.55 -19.70
C ILE A 66 -4.76 -0.45 -19.94
N ALA A 67 -4.20 -1.51 -20.55
CA ALA A 67 -2.76 -1.69 -20.74
C ALA A 67 -2.07 -0.60 -21.59
N GLY A 68 -0.84 -0.25 -21.21
CA GLY A 68 0.06 0.61 -21.97
C GLY A 68 1.53 0.26 -21.69
N SER A 69 2.25 -0.23 -22.70
CA SER A 69 3.64 -0.71 -22.62
C SER A 69 4.68 0.44 -22.66
N PRO A 70 5.97 0.18 -22.35
CA PRO A 70 6.90 1.21 -21.89
C PRO A 70 7.64 1.94 -23.02
N SER A 71 8.24 3.09 -22.69
CA SER A 71 9.22 3.77 -23.55
C SER A 71 10.53 4.01 -22.79
N LEU A 72 11.62 3.57 -23.39
CA LEU A 72 12.99 3.75 -22.90
C LEU A 72 13.50 5.15 -23.27
N SER A 73 14.26 5.78 -22.38
CA SER A 73 15.20 6.83 -22.76
C SER A 73 16.45 6.77 -21.89
N ALA A 74 17.58 6.60 -22.56
CA ALA A 74 18.91 6.44 -21.97
C ALA A 74 19.69 7.77 -21.97
N ARG A 75 20.97 7.69 -21.57
CA ARG A 75 22.06 8.70 -21.63
C ARG A 75 22.18 9.70 -20.45
N ARG A 76 23.38 10.10 -19.99
CA ARG A 76 24.77 9.57 -20.17
C ARG A 76 25.77 10.40 -19.32
N THR A 77 26.93 9.81 -18.93
CA THR A 77 28.22 10.49 -18.59
C THR A 77 28.21 11.38 -17.32
N THR A 78 29.30 11.62 -16.56
CA THR A 78 30.73 11.18 -16.52
C THR A 78 31.04 10.62 -15.08
N ARG A 79 32.24 10.26 -14.60
CA ARG A 79 33.65 10.23 -15.07
C ARG A 79 34.41 9.07 -14.34
N ALA A 80 35.72 8.95 -14.55
CA ALA A 80 36.69 8.10 -13.80
C ALA A 80 37.79 9.01 -13.19
N PRO A 81 38.93 8.54 -12.59
CA PRO A 81 39.36 7.16 -12.31
C PRO A 81 40.04 6.95 -10.92
N SER A 82 40.47 5.72 -10.61
CA SER A 82 41.82 5.42 -10.10
C SER A 82 42.14 3.93 -10.23
N CYS A 83 43.44 3.60 -10.22
CA CYS A 83 43.99 2.25 -10.42
C CYS A 83 43.71 1.34 -9.19
N TRP A 84 44.16 0.09 -9.01
CA TRP A 84 45.50 -0.50 -9.23
C TRP A 84 45.40 -1.98 -9.66
N SER A 85 46.36 -2.44 -10.47
CA SER A 85 46.41 -3.82 -11.00
C SER A 85 47.23 -4.75 -10.09
N THR A 86 46.81 -6.02 -9.95
CA THR A 86 47.72 -7.13 -9.58
C THR A 86 47.32 -8.47 -10.22
N ALA A 87 48.28 -9.05 -10.95
CA ALA A 87 48.51 -10.45 -11.31
C ALA A 87 47.41 -11.37 -11.86
N SER A 88 47.69 -11.87 -13.07
CA SER A 88 47.10 -12.99 -13.80
C SER A 88 47.09 -14.35 -13.07
N THR A 89 46.19 -15.24 -13.48
CA THR A 89 46.48 -16.69 -13.68
C THR A 89 45.54 -17.25 -14.75
N THR A 90 46.09 -18.08 -15.64
CA THR A 90 45.42 -18.62 -16.83
C THR A 90 45.14 -20.11 -16.67
N VAL A 91 43.94 -20.58 -17.02
CA VAL A 91 43.66 -21.99 -17.39
C VAL A 91 42.56 -22.06 -18.45
N PRO A 92 42.73 -22.83 -19.54
CA PRO A 92 41.74 -22.98 -20.62
C PRO A 92 40.96 -24.31 -20.60
N ALA A 93 39.96 -24.41 -21.49
CA ALA A 93 39.07 -25.56 -21.76
C ALA A 93 38.04 -25.86 -20.65
N THR A 94 36.81 -26.31 -20.92
CA THR A 94 36.33 -27.08 -22.09
C THR A 94 34.86 -26.76 -22.41
N PRO A 95 34.43 -26.62 -23.69
CA PRO A 95 33.02 -26.57 -24.04
C PRO A 95 32.45 -27.99 -24.17
N SER A 96 31.35 -28.29 -23.47
CA SER A 96 30.55 -29.49 -23.72
C SER A 96 29.09 -29.10 -23.89
N ALA A 97 28.59 -29.19 -25.12
CA ALA A 97 27.19 -29.03 -25.42
C ALA A 97 26.43 -30.30 -25.00
N SER A 98 25.32 -30.14 -24.28
CA SER A 98 24.32 -31.18 -24.12
C SER A 98 22.96 -30.60 -24.50
N LEU A 99 22.29 -31.26 -25.45
CA LEU A 99 21.00 -30.86 -26.02
C LEU A 99 19.88 -31.73 -25.46
N SER A 100 18.68 -31.12 -25.36
CA SER A 100 17.37 -31.77 -25.14
C SER A 100 17.05 -32.24 -23.70
N PRO A 101 15.77 -32.44 -23.34
CA PRO A 101 14.53 -32.20 -24.10
C PRO A 101 13.59 -31.14 -23.46
N PRO A 102 12.52 -30.69 -24.16
CA PRO A 102 11.52 -29.78 -23.62
C PRO A 102 10.37 -30.50 -22.88
N SER A 103 9.59 -29.69 -22.15
CA SER A 103 8.21 -29.96 -21.69
C SER A 103 7.99 -30.97 -20.55
N THR A 104 7.83 -30.42 -19.35
CA THR A 104 6.79 -30.88 -18.42
C THR A 104 5.96 -29.65 -18.04
N PRO A 105 4.64 -29.59 -18.32
CA PRO A 105 3.80 -28.57 -17.71
C PRO A 105 3.75 -28.87 -16.21
N LEU A 106 4.28 -27.97 -15.39
CA LEU A 106 3.99 -27.98 -13.97
C LEU A 106 2.49 -27.75 -13.83
N SER A 107 1.76 -28.82 -13.52
CA SER A 107 0.36 -28.74 -13.11
C SER A 107 0.26 -27.66 -12.05
N LEU A 108 -0.52 -26.63 -12.32
CA LEU A 108 -0.80 -25.60 -11.34
C LEU A 108 -1.60 -26.28 -10.23
N SER A 109 -0.89 -26.72 -9.19
CA SER A 109 -1.50 -27.23 -7.97
C SER A 109 -2.19 -26.05 -7.29
N THR A 110 -3.39 -25.75 -7.75
CA THR A 110 -4.31 -24.85 -7.07
C THR A 110 -4.59 -25.51 -5.73
N SER A 111 -3.83 -25.12 -4.70
CA SER A 111 -3.98 -25.59 -3.34
C SER A 111 -5.40 -25.25 -2.89
N SER A 112 -6.30 -26.22 -3.06
CA SER A 112 -7.68 -26.12 -2.60
C SER A 112 -7.62 -26.16 -1.08
N SER A 113 -7.55 -24.97 -0.47
CA SER A 113 -7.50 -24.84 0.98
C SER A 113 -8.79 -25.43 1.54
N ARG A 114 -8.60 -26.50 2.30
CA ARG A 114 -9.65 -27.39 2.73
C ARG A 114 -10.33 -26.74 3.94
N ALA A 115 -11.64 -26.54 3.84
CA ALA A 115 -12.53 -26.02 4.89
C ALA A 115 -12.34 -24.54 5.31
N GLY A 116 -13.24 -23.69 4.82
CA GLY A 116 -13.90 -22.69 5.67
C GLY A 116 -13.03 -21.58 6.29
N SER A 117 -12.03 -21.08 5.58
CA SER A 117 -11.31 -19.88 6.02
C SER A 117 -12.26 -18.68 6.07
N THR A 118 -12.62 -18.23 7.28
CA THR A 118 -13.47 -17.04 7.54
C THR A 118 -12.68 -15.72 7.37
N TYR A 119 -11.66 -15.71 6.51
CA TYR A 119 -10.87 -14.51 6.23
C TYR A 119 -11.56 -13.65 5.17
N PRO A 120 -11.53 -12.31 5.29
CA PRO A 120 -12.07 -11.42 4.27
C PRO A 120 -11.37 -11.63 2.92
N VAL A 121 -12.14 -11.60 1.83
CA VAL A 121 -11.60 -11.73 0.47
C VAL A 121 -10.54 -10.65 0.22
N GLY A 122 -9.33 -11.09 -0.13
CA GLY A 122 -8.18 -10.21 -0.40
C GLY A 122 -7.22 -10.01 0.78
N ILE A 123 -7.52 -10.56 1.96
CA ILE A 123 -6.57 -10.62 3.10
C ILE A 123 -5.97 -12.04 3.13
N PRO A 124 -4.66 -12.21 2.92
CA PRO A 124 -4.02 -13.53 2.98
C PRO A 124 -4.06 -14.11 4.41
N HIS A 125 -4.12 -15.44 4.52
CA HIS A 125 -3.97 -16.11 5.82
C HIS A 125 -2.54 -15.95 6.32
N PRO A 126 -2.27 -15.79 7.64
CA PRO A 126 -0.91 -15.68 8.15
C PRO A 126 0.01 -16.82 7.70
N ASP A 127 -0.48 -18.06 7.67
CA ASP A 127 0.27 -19.24 7.20
C ASP A 127 0.62 -19.21 5.69
N ASP A 128 -0.10 -18.42 4.89
CA ASP A 128 0.17 -18.25 3.45
C ASP A 128 1.23 -17.16 3.18
N ILE A 129 1.63 -16.37 4.21
CA ILE A 129 2.57 -15.25 4.04
C ILE A 129 4.01 -15.74 4.03
N THR A 130 4.53 -15.96 2.83
CA THR A 130 5.97 -16.18 2.62
C THR A 130 6.79 -14.93 2.95
N GLN A 131 7.95 -15.09 3.59
CA GLN A 131 8.84 -13.98 3.90
C GLN A 131 9.26 -13.19 2.64
N PRO A 132 8.95 -11.88 2.55
CA PRO A 132 9.29 -11.08 1.38
C PRO A 132 10.80 -10.81 1.33
N MET A 133 11.35 -10.72 0.11
CA MET A 133 12.76 -10.35 -0.08
C MET A 133 13.02 -8.95 0.46
N ARG A 134 13.89 -8.83 1.47
CA ARG A 134 14.11 -7.58 2.21
C ARG A 134 15.15 -6.71 1.52
N SER A 135 14.73 -5.56 1.00
CA SER A 135 15.62 -4.50 0.50
C SER A 135 16.17 -3.62 1.64
N GLY A 136 15.36 -3.43 2.69
CA GLY A 136 15.64 -2.50 3.79
C GLY A 136 16.15 -3.15 5.08
N ARG A 137 16.07 -2.38 6.18
CA ARG A 137 16.36 -2.84 7.55
C ARG A 137 15.14 -3.37 8.30
N HIS A 138 13.94 -3.10 7.78
CA HIS A 138 12.68 -3.39 8.43
C HIS A 138 11.75 -4.16 7.51
N PHE A 139 10.88 -4.97 8.11
CA PHE A 139 9.66 -5.46 7.51
C PHE A 139 8.53 -4.50 7.87
N TYR A 140 7.58 -4.33 6.96
CA TYR A 140 6.48 -3.40 7.13
C TYR A 140 5.17 -4.17 7.02
N VAL A 141 4.30 -4.01 8.01
CA VAL A 141 2.99 -4.63 8.10
C VAL A 141 1.94 -3.58 7.79
N VAL A 142 1.10 -3.82 6.80
CA VAL A 142 -0.05 -2.98 6.45
C VAL A 142 -1.30 -3.69 6.94
N PHE A 143 -1.96 -3.12 7.96
CA PHE A 143 -3.19 -3.64 8.57
C PHE A 143 -4.45 -3.15 7.86
N ALA A 144 -4.39 -1.91 7.35
CA ALA A 144 -5.45 -1.29 6.58
C ALA A 144 -4.83 -0.47 5.45
N GLY A 145 -5.22 -0.78 4.21
CA GLY A 145 -4.64 -0.22 2.99
C GLY A 145 -5.32 -0.82 1.76
N PHE A 146 -4.87 -0.47 0.55
CA PHE A 146 -5.35 -1.12 -0.68
C PHE A 146 -4.91 -2.59 -0.77
N HIS A 147 -3.75 -2.92 -0.20
CA HIS A 147 -3.31 -4.30 0.06
C HIS A 147 -2.89 -4.45 1.52
N VAL A 148 -3.34 -5.53 2.15
CA VAL A 148 -3.04 -5.92 3.54
C VAL A 148 -2.01 -7.05 3.49
N GLY A 149 -0.87 -6.90 4.18
CA GLY A 149 0.22 -7.87 4.08
C GLY A 149 1.52 -7.41 4.75
N ILE A 150 2.56 -8.25 4.62
CA ILE A 150 3.92 -7.97 5.09
C ILE A 150 4.83 -7.73 3.89
N PHE A 151 5.55 -6.62 3.90
CA PHE A 151 6.35 -6.14 2.77
C PHE A 151 7.81 -5.91 3.17
N GLY A 152 8.71 -6.18 2.23
CA GLY A 152 10.17 -6.05 2.43
C GLY A 152 10.76 -4.70 2.02
N ASP A 153 9.98 -3.88 1.29
CA ASP A 153 10.38 -2.57 0.78
C ASP A 153 9.29 -1.50 0.97
N TRP A 154 9.66 -0.37 1.57
CA TRP A 154 8.74 0.75 1.80
C TRP A 154 8.34 1.48 0.51
N TRP A 155 9.31 1.72 -0.38
CA TRP A 155 9.20 2.79 -1.38
C TRP A 155 8.62 2.32 -2.71
N THR A 156 8.93 1.10 -3.13
CA THR A 156 8.43 0.51 -4.39
C THR A 156 7.11 -0.24 -4.22
N GLN A 157 6.84 -0.79 -3.04
CA GLN A 157 5.63 -1.57 -2.77
C GLN A 157 4.59 -0.73 -2.03
N ILE A 158 4.90 -0.31 -0.80
CA ILE A 158 3.87 0.14 0.14
C ILE A 158 3.38 1.55 -0.14
N LYS A 159 4.25 2.46 -0.61
CA LYS A 159 3.85 3.82 -0.95
C LYS A 159 2.63 3.83 -1.90
N ALA A 160 2.65 2.99 -2.94
CA ALA A 160 1.55 2.88 -3.91
C ALA A 160 0.25 2.31 -3.33
N TYR A 161 0.31 1.58 -2.21
CA TYR A 161 -0.86 0.96 -1.55
C TYR A 161 -1.45 1.82 -0.41
N MET A 162 -0.72 2.86 0.01
CA MET A 162 -1.09 3.79 1.06
C MET A 162 -1.50 5.16 0.53
N GLU A 163 -0.94 5.60 -0.61
CA GLU A 163 -1.20 6.91 -1.20
C GLU A 163 -2.68 7.06 -1.59
N GLY A 164 -3.36 8.05 -0.99
CA GLY A 164 -4.79 8.29 -1.18
C GLY A 164 -5.74 7.42 -0.34
N VAL A 165 -5.24 6.49 0.48
CA VAL A 165 -6.09 5.64 1.34
C VAL A 165 -6.26 6.29 2.73
N SER A 166 -7.42 6.90 2.96
CA SER A 166 -7.78 7.44 4.27
C SER A 166 -7.99 6.34 5.32
N GLY A 167 -7.55 6.55 6.55
CA GLY A 167 -7.64 5.55 7.63
C GLY A 167 -6.68 4.37 7.48
N SER A 168 -5.70 4.46 6.58
CA SER A 168 -4.68 3.43 6.41
C SER A 168 -3.76 3.33 7.63
N HIS A 169 -3.41 2.09 8.01
CA HIS A 169 -2.68 1.79 9.24
C HIS A 169 -1.59 0.75 8.98
N GLN A 170 -0.41 1.03 9.51
CA GLN A 170 0.81 0.27 9.26
C GLN A 170 1.77 0.35 10.44
N LYS A 171 2.67 -0.63 10.54
CA LYS A 171 3.76 -0.66 11.53
C LYS A 171 4.99 -1.33 10.93
N TYR A 172 6.18 -1.05 11.46
CA TYR A 172 7.43 -1.66 11.01
C TYR A 172 8.12 -2.43 12.14
N PHE A 173 8.85 -3.47 11.77
CA PHE A 173 9.54 -4.39 12.67
C PHE A 173 10.93 -4.72 12.11
N SER A 174 11.90 -5.06 12.96
CA SER A 174 13.26 -5.42 12.53
C SER A 174 13.38 -6.89 12.09
N ARG A 175 12.55 -7.78 12.65
CA ARG A 175 12.46 -9.21 12.33
C ARG A 175 11.17 -9.52 11.56
N PHE A 176 11.19 -10.61 10.81
CA PHE A 176 10.00 -11.11 10.11
C PHE A 176 9.04 -11.79 11.10
N ASP A 177 9.57 -12.56 12.05
CA ASP A 177 8.79 -13.24 13.09
C ASP A 177 7.90 -12.25 13.86
N ASP A 178 8.46 -11.11 14.27
CA ASP A 178 7.74 -10.04 14.99
C ASP A 178 6.67 -9.37 14.10
N ALA A 179 6.92 -9.29 12.79
CA ALA A 179 5.97 -8.74 11.82
C ALA A 179 4.80 -9.71 11.57
N LEU A 180 5.08 -11.01 11.49
CA LEU A 180 4.10 -12.07 11.30
C LEU A 180 3.26 -12.31 12.56
N ALA A 181 3.86 -12.20 13.74
CA ALA A 181 3.13 -12.27 15.01
C ALA A 181 2.25 -11.03 15.30
N ALA A 182 2.49 -9.93 14.58
CA ALA A 182 1.69 -8.71 14.69
C ALA A 182 0.56 -8.62 13.65
N TYR A 183 0.66 -9.38 12.55
CA TYR A 183 -0.27 -9.40 11.41
C TYR A 183 -1.58 -10.11 11.76
#